data_AF-A0A7S3JT73-F1
#
_entry.id   AF-A0A7S3JT73-F1
#
_cell.length_a   1.000
_cell.length_b   1.000
_cell.length_c   1.000
_cell.angle_alpha   90.00
_cell.angle_beta   90.00
_cell.angle_gamma   90.00
#
_symmetry.space_group_name_H-M   'P 1'
#
loop_
_entity.id
_entity.type
_entity.pdbx_description
1 polymer ?
#
loop_
_entity_poly.entity_id
_entity_poly.type
_entity_poly.pdbx_seq_one_letter_code
_entity_poly.pdbx_strand_id
1 'polypeptide(L)'
;EKTIAANHFQNAVLAKRIPSSPSWIVESTLSPSLLTMMADHRVKGVSLFPGVGLVEMAFAAAIAKQRSISSPVSSFTRLDNVNFLRPCTLTNSVLDDLNTLTLACEILPDGTLEIYNYTTDRKTRQSSAATVVFSGSGITFDKRR
;
A
#
# COMPACT_ATOMS: atom_id res chain seq x y z
N GLU A 1 -15.12 4.37 -29.66
CA GLU A 1 -15.11 4.25 -28.20
C GLU A 1 -13.67 4.20 -27.70
N LYS A 2 -13.28 5.11 -26.80
CA LYS A 2 -11.92 5.14 -26.26
C LYS A 2 -11.82 4.11 -25.13
N THR A 3 -11.12 3.01 -25.39
CA THR A 3 -10.59 2.10 -24.38
C THR A 3 -9.87 2.93 -23.32
N ILE A 4 -10.42 3.00 -22.11
CA ILE A 4 -9.76 3.62 -20.96
C ILE A 4 -8.58 2.71 -20.64
N ALA A 5 -7.42 3.11 -21.15
CA ALA A 5 -6.16 2.41 -21.02
C ALA A 5 -5.82 2.16 -19.54
N ALA A 6 -5.18 1.02 -19.29
CA ALA A 6 -4.57 0.59 -18.04
C ALA A 6 -3.41 1.49 -17.53
N ASN A 7 -3.40 2.77 -17.92
CA ASN A 7 -2.28 3.71 -17.74
C ASN A 7 -2.57 4.87 -16.78
N HIS A 8 -3.67 4.86 -16.04
CA HIS A 8 -4.00 5.97 -15.13
C HIS A 8 -3.38 5.81 -13.71
N PHE A 9 -2.15 5.31 -13.64
CA PHE A 9 -1.42 5.09 -12.39
C PHE A 9 0.05 5.52 -12.50
N GLN A 10 0.34 6.60 -13.23
CA GLN A 10 1.72 7.12 -13.35
C GLN A 10 2.35 7.49 -11.98
N ASN A 11 1.55 7.59 -10.90
CA ASN A 11 2.00 7.83 -9.54
C ASN A 11 1.36 6.88 -8.51
N ALA A 12 1.05 5.63 -8.88
CA ALA A 12 0.50 4.69 -7.90
C ALA A 12 1.57 4.21 -6.91
N VAL A 13 1.25 4.32 -5.63
CA VAL A 13 2.06 3.83 -4.51
C VAL A 13 2.20 2.30 -4.54
N LEU A 14 1.28 1.58 -5.20
CA LEU A 14 1.32 0.12 -5.39
C LEU A 14 1.07 -0.23 -6.86
N ALA A 15 1.85 -1.16 -7.42
CA ALA A 15 1.83 -1.42 -8.86
C ALA A 15 1.71 -2.92 -9.24
N LYS A 16 2.28 -3.85 -8.45
CA LYS A 16 2.40 -5.24 -8.91
C LYS A 16 2.34 -6.28 -7.78
N ARG A 17 1.60 -7.37 -8.00
CA ARG A 17 1.65 -8.57 -7.15
C ARG A 17 2.95 -9.32 -7.36
N ILE A 18 3.63 -9.78 -6.30
CA ILE A 18 4.73 -10.74 -6.39
C ILE A 18 4.17 -12.14 -6.70
N PRO A 19 4.38 -12.71 -7.90
CA PRO A 19 3.69 -13.95 -8.29
C PRO A 19 4.11 -15.19 -7.51
N SER A 20 5.37 -15.22 -7.06
CA SER A 20 6.03 -16.36 -6.41
C SER A 20 5.93 -16.37 -4.88
N SER A 21 5.32 -15.36 -4.26
CA SER A 21 5.14 -15.34 -2.81
C SER A 21 3.94 -16.22 -2.40
N PRO A 22 4.07 -17.06 -1.35
CA PRO A 22 2.93 -17.77 -0.77
C PRO A 22 1.92 -16.80 -0.14
N SER A 23 2.38 -15.62 0.30
CA SER A 23 1.53 -14.53 0.77
C SER A 23 1.18 -13.55 -0.34
N TRP A 24 0.06 -12.85 -0.20
CA TRP A 24 -0.37 -11.88 -1.20
C TRP A 24 0.35 -10.55 -0.99
N ILE A 25 1.47 -10.36 -1.68
CA ILE A 25 2.27 -9.13 -1.60
C ILE A 25 2.06 -8.30 -2.86
N VAL A 26 1.74 -7.02 -2.67
CA VAL A 26 1.69 -5.99 -3.73
C VAL A 26 2.76 -4.95 -3.42
N GLU A 27 3.60 -4.61 -4.40
CA GLU A 27 4.68 -3.65 -4.23
C GLU A 27 4.76 -2.62 -5.37
N SER A 28 5.45 -1.52 -5.12
CA SER A 28 5.89 -0.54 -6.12
C SER A 28 7.18 0.11 -5.70
N THR A 29 8.10 0.27 -6.64
CA THR A 29 9.25 1.17 -6.48
C THR A 29 8.78 2.60 -6.76
N LEU A 30 9.00 3.49 -5.81
CA LEU A 30 8.58 4.88 -5.96
C LEU A 30 9.43 5.57 -7.02
N SER A 31 8.78 6.38 -7.86
CA SER A 31 9.48 7.28 -8.76
C SER A 31 10.17 8.39 -7.95
N PRO A 32 11.27 8.99 -8.46
CA PRO A 32 11.94 10.10 -7.78
C PRO A 32 11.01 11.26 -7.42
N SER A 33 10.08 11.60 -8.33
CA SER A 33 9.11 12.67 -8.11
C SER A 33 8.15 12.34 -6.97
N LEU A 34 7.63 11.11 -6.93
CA LEU A 34 6.74 10.67 -5.86
C LEU A 34 7.49 10.57 -4.52
N LEU A 35 8.71 10.05 -4.52
CA LEU A 35 9.55 9.99 -3.33
C LEU A 35 9.86 11.39 -2.78
N THR A 36 10.14 12.37 -3.63
CA THR A 36 10.35 13.77 -3.23
C THR A 36 9.10 14.33 -2.55
N MET A 37 7.91 14.15 -3.16
CA MET A 37 6.65 14.59 -2.57
C MET A 37 6.36 13.91 -1.22
N MET A 38 6.67 12.62 -1.08
CA MET A 38 6.49 11.90 0.18
C MET A 38 7.51 12.34 1.24
N ALA A 39 8.74 12.67 0.83
CA ALA A 39 9.81 13.10 1.72
C ALA A 39 9.54 14.44 2.40
N ASP A 40 8.71 15.30 1.80
CA ASP A 40 8.27 16.57 2.37
C ASP A 40 7.38 16.39 3.61
N HIS A 41 6.76 15.22 3.79
CA HIS A 41 6.00 14.93 5.00
C HIS A 41 6.95 14.63 6.17
N ARG A 42 7.39 15.70 6.84
CA ARG A 42 8.31 15.65 7.97
C ARG A 42 7.60 15.86 9.30
N VAL A 43 7.86 14.96 10.24
CA VAL A 43 7.40 15.07 11.63
C VAL A 43 8.62 15.04 12.54
N LYS A 44 8.82 16.10 13.33
CA LYS A 44 10.01 16.28 14.19
C LYS A 44 11.33 16.10 13.43
N GLY A 45 11.40 16.58 12.18
CA GLY A 45 12.60 16.51 11.34
C GLY A 45 12.84 15.17 10.65
N VAL A 46 11.98 14.17 10.88
CA VAL A 46 12.06 12.85 10.23
C VAL A 46 11.05 12.79 9.09
N SER A 47 11.51 12.43 7.88
CA SER A 47 10.62 12.18 6.75
C SER A 47 9.87 10.86 6.98
N LEU A 48 8.55 10.94 6.99
CA LEU A 48 7.65 9.82 7.22
C LEU A 48 6.73 9.63 6.02
N PHE A 49 6.47 8.39 5.67
CA PHE A 49 5.41 8.08 4.73
C PHE A 49 4.06 8.50 5.34
N PRO A 50 3.22 9.24 4.60
CA PRO A 50 1.97 9.75 5.14
C PRO A 50 1.03 8.64 5.62
N GLY A 51 0.35 8.86 6.75
CA GLY A 51 -0.66 7.94 7.26
C GLY A 51 -1.78 7.65 6.25
N VAL A 52 -2.23 8.67 5.50
CA VAL A 52 -3.21 8.48 4.42
C VAL A 52 -2.66 7.59 3.30
N GLY A 53 -1.38 7.71 2.96
CA GLY A 53 -0.74 6.85 1.97
C GLY A 53 -0.76 5.39 2.40
N LEU A 54 -0.57 5.10 3.70
CA LEU A 54 -0.68 3.74 4.23
C LEU A 54 -2.10 3.17 4.04
N VAL A 55 -3.14 3.98 4.28
CA VAL A 55 -4.54 3.57 4.07
C VAL A 55 -4.83 3.31 2.59
N GLU A 56 -4.37 4.20 1.70
CA GLU A 56 -4.54 4.03 0.25
C GLU A 56 -3.83 2.77 -0.27
N MET A 57 -2.64 2.47 0.23
CA MET A 57 -1.93 1.23 -0.05
C MET A 57 -2.73 0.00 0.40
N ALA A 58 -3.18 0.00 1.66
CA ALA A 58 -3.97 -1.11 2.19
C ALA A 58 -5.23 -1.35 1.36
N PHE A 59 -5.93 -0.27 0.97
CA PHE A 59 -7.13 -0.32 0.16
C PHE A 59 -6.84 -0.83 -1.27
N ALA A 60 -5.77 -0.34 -1.90
CA ALA A 60 -5.37 -0.77 -3.24
C ALA A 60 -4.97 -2.26 -3.27
N ALA A 61 -4.23 -2.73 -2.27
CA ALA A 61 -3.86 -4.14 -2.14
C ALA A 61 -5.09 -5.04 -1.96
N ALA A 62 -6.06 -4.61 -1.12
CA ALA A 62 -7.32 -5.32 -0.91
C ALA A 62 -8.15 -5.41 -2.19
N ILE A 63 -8.29 -4.31 -2.93
CA ILE A 63 -8.98 -4.28 -4.23
C ILE A 63 -8.28 -5.21 -5.24
N ALA A 64 -6.95 -5.18 -5.29
CA ALA A 64 -6.17 -6.03 -6.20
C ALA A 64 -6.39 -7.52 -5.88
N LYS A 65 -6.43 -7.91 -4.59
CA LYS A 65 -6.77 -9.27 -4.17
C LYS A 65 -8.20 -9.63 -4.55
N GLN A 66 -9.18 -8.77 -4.29
CA GLN A 66 -10.59 -9.03 -4.60
C GLN A 66 -10.84 -9.25 -6.09
N ARG A 67 -10.27 -8.38 -6.95
CA ARG A 67 -10.36 -8.49 -8.41
C ARG A 67 -9.73 -9.77 -8.97
N SER A 68 -8.74 -10.34 -8.26
CA SER A 68 -8.12 -11.59 -8.68
C SER A 68 -8.92 -12.84 -8.31
N ILE A 69 -9.81 -12.74 -7.31
CA ILE A 69 -10.58 -13.87 -6.76
C ILE A 69 -12.02 -13.87 -7.30
N SER A 70 -12.61 -12.71 -7.62
CA SER A 70 -14.03 -12.56 -7.96
C SER A 70 -14.27 -11.85 -9.31
N SER A 71 -15.25 -12.33 -10.08
CA SER A 71 -15.79 -11.64 -11.27
C SER A 71 -16.51 -10.34 -10.87
N PRO A 72 -16.70 -9.33 -11.76
CA PRO A 72 -17.04 -7.95 -11.38
C PRO A 72 -18.52 -7.82 -10.98
N VAL A 73 -18.83 -8.26 -9.77
CA VAL A 73 -20.07 -7.92 -9.07
C VAL A 73 -19.76 -6.75 -8.14
N SER A 74 -20.69 -5.82 -7.96
CA SER A 74 -20.58 -4.65 -7.08
C SER A 74 -20.17 -5.05 -5.66
N SER A 75 -18.87 -5.02 -5.41
CA SER A 75 -18.25 -5.32 -4.12
C SER A 75 -17.76 -4.01 -3.52
N PHE A 76 -18.07 -3.81 -2.25
CA PHE A 76 -17.45 -2.73 -1.48
C PHE A 76 -16.25 -3.32 -0.74
N THR A 77 -15.16 -2.56 -0.70
CA THR A 77 -13.97 -2.88 0.10
C THR A 77 -14.08 -2.08 1.39
N ARG A 78 -13.92 -2.71 2.55
CA ARG A 78 -13.92 -2.02 3.85
C ARG A 78 -12.65 -2.35 4.62
N LEU A 79 -12.00 -1.31 5.12
CA LEU A 79 -10.89 -1.43 6.06
C LEU A 79 -11.45 -1.26 7.47
N ASP A 80 -11.30 -2.30 8.29
CA ASP A 80 -11.68 -2.30 9.69
C ASP A 80 -10.44 -2.24 10.58
N ASN A 81 -10.60 -1.66 11.77
CA ASN A 81 -9.55 -1.61 12.79
C ASN A 81 -8.21 -1.06 12.27
N VAL A 82 -8.27 0.04 11.49
CA VAL A 82 -7.07 0.70 10.95
C VAL A 82 -6.23 1.26 12.11
N ASN A 83 -5.11 0.62 12.40
CA ASN A 83 -4.19 1.01 13.46
C ASN A 83 -2.77 1.16 12.91
N PHE A 84 -2.12 2.30 13.21
CA PHE A 84 -0.72 2.53 12.88
C PHE A 84 0.16 2.17 14.09
N LEU A 85 0.74 0.96 14.09
CA LEU A 85 1.54 0.51 15.24
C LEU A 85 2.89 1.23 15.34
N ARG A 86 3.39 1.75 14.22
CA ARG A 86 4.65 2.52 14.13
C ARG A 86 4.68 3.35 12.84
N PRO A 87 5.45 4.45 12.82
CA PRO A 87 5.63 5.26 11.63
C PRO A 87 6.47 4.54 10.57
N CYS A 88 6.17 4.81 9.31
CA CYS A 88 6.97 4.37 8.17
C CYS A 88 8.00 5.43 7.81
N THR A 89 9.23 5.22 8.25
CA THR A 89 10.33 6.16 8.04
C THR A 89 10.85 6.07 6.61
N LEU A 90 11.02 7.24 5.99
CA LEU A 90 11.70 7.42 4.72
C LEU A 90 13.09 7.97 5.08
N THR A 91 14.04 7.09 5.42
CA THR A 91 15.35 7.52 5.93
C THR A 91 16.15 8.28 4.87
N ASN A 92 17.01 9.21 5.32
CA ASN A 92 17.84 10.04 4.43
C ASN A 92 18.76 9.21 3.52
N SER A 93 19.31 8.08 4.01
CA SER A 93 20.12 7.17 3.18
C SER A 93 19.35 6.59 1.98
N VAL A 94 18.02 6.56 2.04
CA VAL A 94 17.16 6.09 0.96
C VAL A 94 16.76 7.24 0.03
N LEU A 95 16.84 8.49 0.50
CA LEU A 95 16.68 9.68 -0.35
C LEU A 95 17.93 9.98 -1.18
N ASP A 96 19.10 9.46 -0.77
CA ASP A 96 20.36 9.60 -1.52
C ASP A 96 20.33 8.82 -2.85
N ASP A 97 19.51 7.76 -2.95
CA ASP A 97 19.25 7.03 -4.20
C ASP A 97 17.74 6.94 -4.46
N LEU A 98 17.23 8.01 -5.08
CA LEU A 98 15.80 8.28 -5.31
C LEU A 98 15.06 7.20 -6.13
N ASN A 99 15.76 6.17 -6.62
CA ASN A 99 15.20 5.08 -7.43
C ASN A 99 15.16 3.73 -6.71
N THR A 100 15.53 3.66 -5.43
CA THR A 100 15.68 2.38 -4.73
C THR A 100 14.56 2.05 -3.75
N LEU A 101 13.75 3.01 -3.34
CA LEU A 101 12.72 2.77 -2.34
C LEU A 101 11.52 2.01 -2.93
N THR A 102 11.31 0.81 -2.44
CA THR A 102 10.11 0.02 -2.69
C THR A 102 9.19 0.05 -1.47
N LEU A 103 7.90 0.33 -1.72
CA LEU A 103 6.83 0.11 -0.76
C LEU A 103 6.12 -1.19 -1.09
N ALA A 104 5.81 -1.97 -0.05
CA ALA A 104 5.08 -3.21 -0.18
C ALA A 104 3.96 -3.29 0.85
N CYS A 105 2.89 -3.96 0.44
CA CYS A 105 1.77 -4.33 1.28
C CYS A 105 1.55 -5.84 1.16
N GLU A 106 1.70 -6.55 2.27
CA GLU A 106 1.47 -7.98 2.39
C GLU A 106 0.12 -8.21 3.06
N ILE A 107 -0.72 -9.07 2.47
CA ILE A 107 -1.98 -9.51 3.08
C ILE A 107 -1.74 -10.91 3.66
N LEU A 108 -1.74 -10.97 4.98
CA LEU A 108 -1.55 -12.19 5.76
C LEU A 108 -2.79 -13.11 5.69
N PRO A 109 -2.65 -14.40 6.04
CA PRO A 109 -3.75 -15.37 5.97
C PRO A 109 -4.96 -15.02 6.84
N ASP A 110 -4.75 -14.31 7.95
CA ASP A 110 -5.79 -13.85 8.88
C ASP A 110 -6.52 -12.58 8.41
N GLY A 111 -6.14 -12.02 7.25
CA GLY A 111 -6.70 -10.80 6.70
C GLY A 111 -6.02 -9.52 7.19
N THR A 112 -4.99 -9.63 8.04
CA THR A 112 -4.15 -8.51 8.44
C THR A 112 -3.31 -8.02 7.25
N LEU A 113 -3.25 -6.70 7.05
CA LEU A 113 -2.32 -6.09 6.12
C LEU A 113 -1.07 -5.63 6.88
N GLU A 114 0.09 -5.92 6.33
CA GLU A 114 1.36 -5.37 6.79
C GLU A 114 1.98 -4.52 5.68
N ILE A 115 2.32 -3.28 6.02
CA ILE A 115 3.00 -2.36 5.12
C ILE A 115 4.47 -2.28 5.51
N TYR A 116 5.36 -2.22 4.54
CA TYR A 116 6.77 -2.03 4.81
C TYR A 116 7.47 -1.42 3.62
N ASN A 117 8.64 -0.86 3.89
CA ASN A 117 9.52 -0.35 2.86
C ASN A 117 10.87 -1.06 2.88
N TYR A 118 11.54 -1.06 1.73
CA TYR A 118 12.90 -1.53 1.59
C TYR A 118 13.59 -0.94 0.37
N THR A 119 14.92 -0.94 0.37
CA THR A 119 15.74 -0.59 -0.80
C THR A 119 15.87 -1.78 -1.76
N THR A 120 16.07 -1.55 -3.06
CA THR A 120 16.23 -2.61 -4.09
C THR A 120 17.22 -3.73 -3.70
N ASP A 121 18.26 -3.42 -2.92
CA ASP A 121 19.24 -4.39 -2.41
C ASP A 121 18.77 -5.18 -1.16
N ARG A 122 17.57 -4.91 -0.66
CA ARG A 122 16.89 -5.44 0.54
C ARG A 122 17.69 -5.34 1.84
N LYS A 123 18.82 -4.62 1.87
CA LYS A 123 19.67 -4.53 3.07
C LYS A 123 19.00 -3.77 4.20
N THR A 124 18.13 -2.82 3.87
CA THR A 124 17.38 -2.04 4.83
C THR A 124 15.89 -2.36 4.69
N ARG A 125 15.35 -3.21 5.57
CA ARG A 125 13.89 -3.42 5.67
C ARG A 125 13.39 -2.63 6.86
N GLN A 126 12.70 -1.53 6.61
CA GLN A 126 11.99 -0.81 7.67
C GLN A 126 10.51 -1.13 7.51
N SER A 127 10.05 -2.00 8.39
CA SER A 127 8.64 -2.36 8.38
C SER A 127 7.80 -1.27 9.06
N SER A 128 6.52 -1.22 8.75
CA SER A 128 5.55 -0.37 9.45
C SER A 128 4.22 -1.07 9.44
N ALA A 129 3.94 -1.78 10.52
CA ALA A 129 2.67 -2.45 10.65
C ALA A 129 1.57 -1.39 10.82
N ALA A 130 1.04 -0.91 9.71
CA ALA A 130 -0.34 -0.47 9.65
C ALA A 130 -1.16 -1.75 9.73
N THR A 131 -1.47 -2.21 10.93
CA THR A 131 -2.36 -3.36 11.12
C THR A 131 -3.75 -2.90 10.73
N VAL A 132 -4.19 -3.37 9.57
CA VAL A 132 -5.53 -3.16 9.07
C VAL A 132 -6.14 -4.52 8.86
N VAL A 133 -7.36 -4.74 9.33
CA VAL A 133 -8.11 -5.96 9.02
C VAL A 133 -9.01 -5.62 7.84
N PHE A 134 -8.79 -6.25 6.69
CA PHE A 134 -9.67 -6.08 5.54
C PHE A 134 -10.77 -7.13 5.56
N SER A 135 -12.02 -6.68 5.54
CA SER A 135 -13.18 -7.54 5.32
C SER A 135 -13.74 -7.27 3.90
N GLY A 136 -13.70 -8.30 3.07
CA GLY A 136 -14.32 -8.31 1.74
C GLY A 136 -15.59 -9.13 1.77
N SER A 137 -16.71 -8.54 2.19
CA SER A 137 -18.01 -9.18 2.14
C SER A 137 -19.02 -8.25 1.49
N GLY A 138 -19.78 -8.78 0.52
CA GLY A 138 -20.81 -8.06 -0.22
C GLY A 138 -21.81 -7.32 0.67
N ILE A 139 -22.34 -6.24 0.10
CA ILE A 139 -23.23 -5.19 0.63
C ILE A 139 -23.73 -5.40 2.08
N THR A 140 -23.29 -4.55 3.00
CA THR A 140 -24.03 -4.26 4.25
C THR A 140 -24.42 -2.78 4.26
N PHE A 141 -25.70 -2.52 4.00
CA PHE A 141 -26.30 -1.22 4.30
C PHE A 141 -26.49 -1.14 5.83
N ASP A 142 -25.66 -0.36 6.52
CA ASP A 142 -25.95 0.00 7.90
C ASP A 142 -27.09 1.03 7.89
N LYS A 143 -28.33 0.54 8.04
CA LYS A 143 -29.48 1.40 8.35
C LYS A 143 -29.41 1.75 9.84
N ARG A 144 -28.55 2.68 10.21
CA ARG A 144 -28.72 3.44 11.46
C ARG A 144 -29.02 4.89 11.13
N ARG A 145 -30.32 5.19 11.13
CA ARG A 145 -30.87 6.46 11.61
C ARG A 145 -31.14 6.30 13.09
#